data_AF-A0A844EGY2-F1
#
_entry.id   AF-A0A844EGY2-F1
#
_cell.length_a   1.000
_cell.length_b   1.000
_cell.length_c   1.000
_cell.angle_alpha   90.00
_cell.angle_beta   90.00
_cell.angle_gamma   90.00
#
_symmetry.space_group_name_H-M   'P 1'
#
loop_
_entity.id
_entity.type
_entity.pdbx_description
1 polymer ?
#
loop_
_entity_poly.entity_id
_entity_poly.type
_entity_poly.pdbx_seq_one_letter_code
_entity_poly.pdbx_strand_id
1 'polypeptide(L)'
;MMDMGAKKYAYEYELAEWKEQFKDTDGNEMDDSEMYWRIPLRPYGNDQFILDDQDSINRYLRDNYEDAGNNQTYQATVNELQDLEPYTSLEPWSFPVDAFHSKYMEE
;
A
#
# COMPACT_ATOMS: atom_id res chain seq x y z
N MET A 1 -25.70 0.79 -29.37
CA MET A 1 -25.46 1.39 -28.04
C MET A 1 -25.11 0.26 -27.10
N MET A 2 -23.98 0.31 -26.39
CA MET A 2 -23.75 -0.63 -25.29
C MET A 2 -24.86 -0.42 -24.26
N ASP A 3 -25.39 -1.52 -23.72
CA ASP A 3 -26.30 -1.50 -22.60
C ASP A 3 -25.64 -0.78 -21.40
N MET A 4 -26.34 0.16 -20.77
CA MET A 4 -25.86 0.87 -19.56
C MET A 4 -25.43 -0.12 -18.47
N GLY A 5 -26.09 -1.29 -18.37
CA GLY A 5 -25.70 -2.34 -17.44
C GLY A 5 -24.31 -2.93 -17.75
N ALA A 6 -23.99 -3.14 -19.03
CA ALA A 6 -22.70 -3.66 -19.48
C ALA A 6 -21.57 -2.64 -19.27
N LYS A 7 -21.84 -1.34 -19.51
CA LYS A 7 -20.87 -0.28 -19.22
C LYS A 7 -20.53 -0.20 -17.73
N LYS A 8 -21.55 -0.23 -16.85
CA LYS A 8 -21.36 -0.19 -15.40
C LYS A 8 -20.52 -1.38 -14.90
N TYR A 9 -20.86 -2.59 -15.35
CA TYR A 9 -20.10 -3.79 -14.97
C TYR A 9 -18.64 -3.73 -15.42
N ALA A 10 -18.39 -3.25 -16.65
CA ALA A 10 -17.03 -3.12 -17.17
C ALA A 10 -16.20 -2.08 -16.39
N TYR A 11 -16.81 -0.96 -15.98
CA TYR A 11 -16.17 0.01 -15.09
C TYR A 11 -15.81 -0.59 -13.72
N GLU A 12 -16.76 -1.27 -13.08
CA GLU A 12 -16.55 -1.89 -11.76
C GLU A 12 -15.46 -2.96 -11.81
N TYR A 13 -15.39 -3.72 -12.91
CA TYR A 13 -14.33 -4.69 -13.16
C TYR A 13 -12.95 -4.03 -13.33
N GLU A 14 -12.83 -3.00 -14.19
CA GLU A 14 -11.56 -2.26 -14.38
C GLU A 14 -11.09 -1.60 -13.08
N LEU A 15 -12.03 -1.09 -12.26
CA LEU A 15 -11.72 -0.52 -10.95
C LEU A 15 -11.22 -1.57 -9.96
N ALA A 16 -11.82 -2.77 -9.96
CA ALA A 16 -11.36 -3.88 -9.12
C ALA A 16 -9.95 -4.34 -9.52
N GLU A 17 -9.69 -4.54 -10.82
CA GLU A 17 -8.34 -4.88 -11.31
C GLU A 17 -7.30 -3.80 -10.99
N TRP A 18 -7.69 -2.52 -11.02
CA TRP A 18 -6.82 -1.43 -10.61
C TRP A 18 -6.51 -1.48 -9.10
N LYS A 19 -7.52 -1.77 -8.27
CA LYS A 19 -7.35 -1.93 -6.82
C LYS A 19 -6.42 -3.08 -6.45
N GLU A 20 -6.50 -4.20 -7.16
CA GLU A 20 -5.64 -5.38 -6.90
C GLU A 20 -4.13 -5.09 -7.00
N GLN A 21 -3.75 -3.98 -7.64
CA GLN A 21 -2.35 -3.54 -7.76
C GLN A 21 -1.79 -2.93 -6.48
N PHE A 22 -2.64 -2.53 -5.53
CA PHE A 22 -2.25 -1.87 -4.29
C PHE A 22 -2.32 -2.86 -3.13
N LYS A 23 -1.16 -3.43 -2.81
CA LYS A 23 -0.98 -4.32 -1.68
C LYS A 23 0.10 -3.77 -0.76
N ASP A 24 -0.07 -4.00 0.53
CA ASP A 24 0.98 -3.75 1.50
C ASP A 24 2.17 -4.72 1.28
N THR A 25 3.25 -4.53 2.05
CA THR A 25 4.43 -5.40 2.00
C THR A 25 4.15 -6.85 2.40
N ASP A 26 3.03 -7.11 3.07
CA ASP A 26 2.61 -8.44 3.50
C ASP A 26 1.75 -9.17 2.45
N GLY A 27 1.34 -8.45 1.39
CA GLY A 27 0.51 -8.92 0.30
C GLY A 27 -1.00 -8.77 0.53
N ASN A 28 -1.40 -8.07 1.59
CA ASN A 28 -2.81 -7.75 1.87
C ASN A 28 -3.26 -6.52 1.08
N GLU A 29 -4.56 -6.42 0.82
CA GLU A 29 -5.14 -5.23 0.21
C GLU A 29 -5.01 -4.03 1.16
N MET A 30 -4.66 -2.88 0.61
CA MET A 30 -4.57 -1.66 1.41
C MET A 30 -5.96 -1.08 1.72
N ASP A 31 -6.21 -0.75 2.99
CA ASP A 31 -7.48 -0.21 3.48
C ASP A 31 -7.38 1.31 3.70
N ASP A 32 -8.34 2.08 3.17
CA ASP A 32 -8.36 3.55 3.26
C ASP A 32 -8.72 4.08 4.66
N SER A 33 -9.09 3.19 5.58
CA SER A 33 -9.32 3.48 6.99
C SER A 33 -8.09 3.23 7.88
N GLU A 34 -7.01 2.69 7.31
CA GLU A 34 -5.79 2.33 8.04
C GLU A 34 -4.62 3.31 7.79
N MET A 35 -3.65 3.27 8.70
CA MET A 35 -2.41 4.04 8.61
C MET A 35 -1.29 3.13 8.09
N TYR A 36 -0.44 3.66 7.23
CA TYR A 36 0.68 2.91 6.66
C TYR A 36 1.98 3.70 6.80
N TRP A 37 3.07 2.97 7.04
CA TRP A 37 4.43 3.48 6.87
C TRP A 37 4.79 3.42 5.40
N ARG A 38 4.93 4.59 4.78
CA ARG A 38 5.41 4.72 3.41
C ARG A 38 6.93 4.72 3.38
N ILE A 39 7.51 3.81 2.63
CA ILE A 39 8.95 3.72 2.34
C ILE A 39 9.21 4.21 0.91
N PRO A 40 9.89 5.35 0.75
CA PRO A 40 10.13 5.91 -0.58
C PRO A 40 11.17 5.12 -1.38
N LEU A 41 10.76 4.39 -2.43
CA LEU A 41 11.68 3.64 -3.31
C LEU A 41 12.22 4.53 -4.43
N ARG A 42 13.08 5.49 -4.07
CA ARG A 42 13.68 6.43 -5.03
C ARG A 42 14.95 5.85 -5.69
N PRO A 43 15.24 6.19 -6.96
CA PRO A 43 14.43 6.97 -7.91
C PRO A 43 13.63 6.13 -8.92
N TYR A 44 13.58 4.79 -8.79
CA TYR A 44 13.06 3.91 -9.85
C TYR A 44 11.99 2.89 -9.39
N GLY A 45 11.45 3.01 -8.17
CA GLY A 45 10.42 2.12 -7.64
C GLY A 45 9.11 2.83 -7.31
N ASN A 46 8.04 2.05 -7.21
CA ASN A 46 6.83 2.47 -6.51
C ASN A 46 7.12 2.42 -5.02
N ASP A 47 6.65 3.40 -4.26
CA ASP A 47 6.82 3.38 -2.81
C ASP A 47 6.21 2.11 -2.20
N GLN A 48 6.83 1.61 -1.15
CA GLN A 48 6.32 0.47 -0.37
C GLN A 48 5.48 0.98 0.79
N PHE A 49 4.47 0.21 1.17
CA PHE A 49 3.58 0.55 2.27
C PHE A 49 3.50 -0.62 3.24
N ILE A 50 3.78 -0.36 4.50
CA ILE A 50 3.67 -1.33 5.59
C ILE A 50 2.51 -0.89 6.47
N LEU A 51 1.61 -1.81 6.84
CA LEU A 51 0.58 -1.53 7.83
C LEU A 51 1.20 -1.04 9.15
N ASP A 52 0.55 -0.08 9.82
CA ASP A 52 1.00 0.46 11.10
C ASP A 52 0.75 -0.50 12.28
N ASP A 53 1.37 -1.68 12.22
CA ASP A 53 1.36 -2.67 13.29
C ASP A 53 2.74 -3.31 13.48
N GLN A 54 2.96 -3.85 14.68
CA GLN A 54 4.26 -4.41 15.06
C GLN A 54 4.68 -5.61 14.20
N ASP A 55 3.75 -6.47 13.82
CA ASP A 55 4.07 -7.72 13.15
C ASP A 55 4.46 -7.47 11.68
N SER A 56 3.72 -6.60 10.99
CA SER A 56 4.04 -6.18 9.62
C SER A 56 5.35 -5.42 9.54
N ILE A 57 5.63 -4.50 10.47
CA ILE A 57 6.92 -3.79 10.48
C ILE A 57 8.08 -4.76 10.76
N ASN A 58 7.96 -5.65 11.76
CA ASN A 58 9.00 -6.65 12.03
C ASN A 58 9.19 -7.62 10.86
N ARG A 59 8.12 -7.96 10.13
CA ARG A 59 8.22 -8.81 8.94
C ARG A 59 8.95 -8.10 7.81
N TYR A 60 8.55 -6.87 7.49
CA TYR A 60 9.27 -6.03 6.52
C TYR A 60 10.76 -5.95 6.85
N LEU A 61 11.10 -5.67 8.11
CA LEU A 61 12.49 -5.55 8.56
C LEU A 61 13.27 -6.85 8.36
N ARG A 62 12.69 -8.01 8.71
CA ARG A 62 13.32 -9.34 8.50
C ARG A 62 13.52 -9.67 7.01
N ASP A 63 12.58 -9.27 6.18
CA ASP A 63 12.60 -9.58 4.74
C ASP A 63 13.61 -8.69 3.99
N ASN A 64 13.98 -7.52 4.52
CA ASN A 64 14.82 -6.52 3.84
C ASN A 64 16.20 -6.29 4.47
N TYR A 65 16.40 -6.57 5.77
CA TYR A 65 17.67 -6.35 6.45
C TYR A 65 18.11 -7.58 7.24
N GLU A 66 19.41 -7.87 7.17
CA GLU A 66 20.03 -8.93 7.96
C GLU A 66 19.95 -8.58 9.45
N ASP A 67 19.51 -9.55 10.26
CA ASP A 67 19.37 -9.46 11.74
C ASP A 67 18.33 -8.45 12.30
N ALA A 68 17.52 -7.78 11.47
CA ALA A 68 16.49 -6.84 11.93
C ALA A 68 15.13 -7.52 12.21
N GLY A 69 14.17 -6.77 12.79
CA GLY A 69 12.77 -7.20 12.89
C GLY A 69 12.49 -8.27 13.95
N ASN A 70 13.27 -8.25 15.03
CA ASN A 70 13.15 -9.17 16.18
C ASN A 70 12.60 -8.47 17.45
N ASN A 71 11.93 -7.33 17.28
CA ASN A 71 11.49 -6.50 18.40
C ASN A 71 10.17 -7.01 19.02
N GLN A 72 10.07 -6.90 20.34
CA GLN A 72 8.89 -7.33 21.10
C GLN A 72 7.88 -6.21 21.39
N THR A 73 8.23 -4.96 21.09
CA THR A 73 7.34 -3.81 21.31
C THR A 73 7.22 -2.98 20.05
N TYR A 74 6.03 -2.43 19.82
CA TYR A 74 5.76 -1.53 18.70
C TYR A 74 6.76 -0.37 18.65
N GLN A 75 7.01 0.32 19.78
CA GLN A 75 7.94 1.46 19.80
C GLN A 75 9.37 1.07 19.39
N ALA A 76 9.88 -0.08 19.86
CA ALA A 76 11.21 -0.53 19.45
C ALA A 76 11.26 -0.87 17.96
N THR A 77 10.16 -1.43 17.44
CA THR A 77 10.02 -1.80 16.03
C THR A 77 9.98 -0.56 15.12
N VAL A 78 9.21 0.47 15.50
CA VAL A 78 9.16 1.75 14.79
C VAL A 78 10.51 2.46 14.83
N ASN A 79 11.20 2.46 15.98
CA ASN A 79 12.53 3.05 16.08
C ASN A 79 13.52 2.37 15.13
N GLU A 80 13.54 1.03 15.08
CA GLU A 80 14.42 0.29 14.16
C GLU A 80 14.06 0.57 12.69
N LEU A 81 12.76 0.64 12.35
CA LEU A 81 12.30 1.05 11.02
C LEU A 81 12.84 2.44 10.64
N GLN A 82 12.69 3.42 11.51
CA GLN A 82 13.13 4.80 11.22
C GLN A 82 14.65 4.95 11.20
N ASP A 83 15.38 4.11 11.95
CA ASP A 83 16.84 4.09 11.93
C ASP A 83 17.38 3.54 10.60
N LEU A 84 16.71 2.52 10.03
CA LEU A 84 17.12 1.87 8.78
C LEU A 84 16.53 2.56 7.53
N GLU A 85 15.31 3.07 7.62
CA GLU A 85 14.58 3.77 6.56
C GLU A 85 14.19 5.19 7.03
N PRO A 86 15.15 6.12 7.14
CA PRO A 86 14.96 7.43 7.78
C PRO A 86 14.02 8.37 7.05
N TYR A 87 13.63 8.04 5.81
CA TYR A 87 12.67 8.80 5.02
C TYR A 87 11.25 8.25 5.09
N THR A 88 11.01 7.26 5.95
CA THR A 88 9.67 6.73 6.18
C THR A 88 8.77 7.77 6.83
N SER A 89 7.51 7.74 6.42
CA SER A 89 6.47 8.58 7.00
C SER A 89 5.21 7.76 7.24
N LEU A 90 4.60 7.97 8.42
CA LEU A 90 3.30 7.43 8.74
C LEU A 90 2.22 8.32 8.11
N GLU A 91 1.43 7.77 7.20
CA GLU A 91 0.37 8.48 6.50
C GLU A 91 -0.90 7.63 6.35
N PRO A 92 -2.09 8.25 6.33
CA PRO A 92 -3.30 7.53 6.00
C PRO A 92 -3.23 7.08 4.54
N TRP A 93 -3.65 5.84 4.27
CA TRP A 93 -3.77 5.40 2.89
C TRP A 93 -4.99 6.03 2.24
N SER A 94 -4.82 6.53 1.01
CA SER A 94 -5.93 6.98 0.18
C SER A 94 -5.74 6.42 -1.21
N PHE A 95 -6.73 5.64 -1.65
CA PHE A 95 -6.72 5.07 -2.99
C PHE A 95 -6.65 6.19 -4.03
N PRO A 96 -5.68 6.17 -4.97
CA PRO A 96 -5.49 7.26 -5.92
C PRO A 96 -6.54 7.22 -7.04
N VAL A 97 -7.79 7.50 -6.70
CA VAL A 97 -8.93 7.52 -7.63
C VAL A 97 -8.65 8.45 -8.82
N ASP A 98 -8.01 9.58 -8.57
CA ASP A 98 -7.67 10.57 -9.61
C ASP A 98 -6.71 10.02 -10.68
N ALA A 99 -5.94 8.97 -10.37
CA ALA A 99 -5.07 8.30 -11.32
C ALA A 99 -5.81 7.20 -12.11
N PHE A 100 -6.95 6.71 -11.62
CA PHE A 100 -7.73 5.66 -12.30
C PHE A 100 -8.48 6.23 -13.51
N HIS A 101 -8.19 5.70 -14.69
CA HIS A 101 -8.84 6.10 -15.94
C HIS A 101 -9.52 4.90 -16.60
N SER A 102 -10.85 4.94 -16.70
CA SER A 102 -11.65 3.94 -17.40
C SER A 102 -12.34 4.58 -18.60
N LYS A 103 -12.26 3.92 -19.76
CA LYS A 103 -12.98 4.32 -20.98
C LYS A 103 -14.51 4.20 -20.84
N TYR A 104 -14.98 3.54 -19.77
CA TYR A 104 -16.39 3.37 -19.47
C TYR A 104 -16.92 4.45 -18.52
N MET A 105 -16.07 5.37 -18.03
CA MET A 105 -16.53 6.57 -17.29
C MET A 105 -17.23 7.61 -18.19
N GLU A 106 -17.01 7.59 -19.52
CA GLU A 106 -17.64 8.55 -20.44
C GLU A 106 -19.05 8.09 -20.89
N GLU A 107 -20.06 8.53 -20.12
CA GLU A 107 -21.17 9.46 -20.47
C GLU A 107 -22.28 9.39 -19.40
#